data_AF-A0A679IEN8-F1
#
_entry.id   AF-A0A679IEN8-F1
#
_cell.length_a   1.000
_cell.length_b   1.000
_cell.length_c   1.000
_cell.angle_alpha   90.00
_cell.angle_beta   90.00
_cell.angle_gamma   90.00
#
_symmetry.space_group_name_H-M   'P 1'
#
loop_
_entity.id
_entity.type
_entity.pdbx_description
1 polymer ?
#
loop_
_entity_poly.entity_id
_entity_poly.type
_entity_poly.pdbx_seq_one_letter_code
_entity_poly.pdbx_strand_id
1 'polypeptide(L)'
;MPIKISDLTLPKEKLEKEYQVVSVSRWQKDGEILGWSYECILPKLRFEKMSVKIGSAEPVVTLDELEKNGIATVTFNNLSIKPWGRANGQFVSYGLSATADSAVLLTKQPTENPSNHSKESRN
;
A
#
# COMPACT_ATOMS: atom_id res chain seq x y z
N MET A 1 3.85 13.69 -27.84
CA MET A 1 3.60 12.23 -27.95
C MET A 1 2.24 11.93 -27.35
N PRO A 2 1.33 11.23 -28.04
CA PRO A 2 0.05 10.83 -27.45
C PRO A 2 0.29 9.74 -26.39
N ILE A 3 -0.24 9.92 -25.18
CA ILE A 3 -0.20 8.90 -24.12
C ILE A 3 -1.38 7.97 -24.36
N LYS A 4 -1.13 6.69 -24.56
CA LYS A 4 -2.18 5.67 -24.72
C LYS A 4 -2.50 5.07 -23.36
N ILE A 5 -3.73 4.61 -23.19
CA ILE A 5 -4.14 3.99 -21.92
C ILE A 5 -3.36 2.69 -21.64
N SER A 6 -2.89 2.02 -22.69
CA SER A 6 -1.98 0.86 -22.60
C SER A 6 -0.62 1.20 -21.99
N ASP A 7 -0.16 2.45 -22.08
CA ASP A 7 1.06 2.90 -21.41
C ASP A 7 0.86 3.03 -19.89
N LEU A 8 -0.39 3.07 -19.44
CA LEU A 8 -0.81 3.21 -18.05
C LEU A 8 -1.32 1.90 -17.46
N THR A 9 -1.30 0.79 -18.20
CA THR A 9 -1.68 -0.51 -17.65
C THR A 9 -0.50 -1.15 -16.95
N LEU A 10 -0.65 -1.42 -15.65
CA LEU A 10 0.37 -2.12 -14.88
C LEU A 10 0.32 -3.63 -15.21
N PRO A 11 1.42 -4.25 -15.70
CA PRO A 11 1.45 -5.68 -15.95
C PRO A 11 1.25 -6.48 -14.66
N LYS A 12 0.47 -7.55 -14.71
CA LYS A 12 0.23 -8.41 -13.53
C LYS A 12 1.51 -9.01 -12.95
N GLU A 13 2.52 -9.24 -13.79
CA GLU A 13 3.84 -9.75 -13.41
C GLU A 13 4.62 -8.78 -12.51
N LYS A 14 4.30 -7.48 -12.59
CA LYS A 14 4.89 -6.42 -11.77
C LYS A 14 4.13 -6.20 -10.46
N LEU A 15 2.94 -6.79 -10.30
CA LEU A 15 2.22 -6.78 -9.04
C LEU A 15 2.97 -7.60 -8.00
N GLU A 16 2.86 -7.18 -6.76
CA GLU A 16 3.46 -7.84 -5.62
C GLU A 16 2.39 -8.67 -4.91
N LYS A 17 2.81 -9.71 -4.18
CA LYS A 17 1.90 -10.48 -3.31
C LYS A 17 1.75 -9.82 -1.95
N GLU A 18 2.79 -9.10 -1.54
CA GLU A 18 2.94 -8.40 -0.27
C GLU A 18 3.26 -6.94 -0.61
N TYR A 19 2.60 -6.01 0.08
CA TYR A 19 2.76 -4.58 -0.12
C TYR A 19 3.22 -3.93 1.19
N GLN A 20 4.19 -3.03 1.09
CA GLN A 20 4.66 -2.25 2.23
C GLN A 20 3.82 -0.99 2.36
N VAL A 21 2.94 -0.95 3.35
CA VAL A 21 2.15 0.23 3.71
C VAL A 21 2.99 1.15 4.57
N VAL A 22 2.97 2.43 4.23
CA VAL A 22 3.71 3.50 4.93
C VAL A 22 2.79 4.56 5.49
N SER A 23 1.56 4.66 5.01
CA SER A 23 0.58 5.59 5.53
C SER A 23 -0.84 5.07 5.35
N VAL A 24 -1.72 5.43 6.27
CA VAL A 24 -3.16 5.13 6.20
C VAL A 24 -3.95 6.41 6.44
N SER A 25 -4.94 6.63 5.59
CA SER A 25 -5.82 7.80 5.64
C SER A 25 -7.27 7.39 5.45
N ARG A 26 -8.20 8.16 6.02
CA ARG A 26 -9.63 7.94 5.78
C ARG A 26 -9.97 8.30 4.34
N TRP A 27 -10.64 7.39 3.64
CA TRP A 27 -11.18 7.66 2.32
C TRP A 27 -12.61 8.16 2.46
N GLN A 28 -12.80 9.45 2.20
CA GLN A 28 -14.10 10.10 2.22
C GLN A 28 -14.41 10.73 0.87
N LYS A 29 -15.69 10.80 0.52
CA LYS A 29 -16.18 11.48 -0.67
C LYS A 29 -17.48 12.18 -0.33
N ASP A 30 -17.58 13.46 -0.65
CA ASP A 30 -18.79 14.27 -0.43
C ASP A 30 -19.33 14.24 1.03
N GLY A 31 -18.43 14.05 2.01
CA GLY A 31 -18.77 13.96 3.43
C GLY A 31 -19.08 12.55 3.94
N GLU A 32 -19.19 11.56 3.05
CA GLU A 32 -19.40 10.16 3.42
C GLU A 32 -18.06 9.43 3.55
N ILE A 33 -17.91 8.66 4.64
CA ILE A 33 -16.75 7.77 4.82
C ILE A 33 -16.99 6.53 3.97
N LEU A 34 -16.22 6.41 2.90
CA LEU A 34 -16.25 5.25 2.01
C LEU A 34 -15.33 4.13 2.46
N GLY A 35 -14.33 4.45 3.30
CA GLY A 35 -13.46 3.47 3.93
C GLY A 35 -12.06 4.00 4.19
N TRP A 36 -11.03 3.24 3.79
CA TRP A 36 -9.63 3.52 4.10
C TRP A 36 -8.76 3.51 2.85
N SER A 37 -7.80 4.45 2.81
CA SER A 37 -6.79 4.60 1.77
C SER A 37 -5.42 4.29 2.34
N TYR A 38 -4.81 3.23 1.82
CA TYR A 38 -3.48 2.74 2.21
C TYR A 38 -2.46 3.23 1.18
N GLU A 39 -1.49 4.03 1.60
CA GLU A 39 -0.33 4.37 0.78
C GLU A 39 0.70 3.25 0.94
N CYS A 40 1.03 2.59 -0.18
CA CYS A 40 2.02 1.54 -0.21
C CYS A 40 3.12 1.82 -1.23
N ILE A 41 4.31 1.29 -0.96
CA ILE A 41 5.48 1.38 -1.82
C ILE A 41 5.59 0.10 -2.64
N LEU A 42 5.89 0.23 -3.94
CA LEU A 42 6.16 -0.88 -4.85
C LEU A 42 7.66 -0.96 -5.15
N PRO A 43 8.45 -1.75 -4.39
CA PRO A 43 9.87 -1.96 -4.66
C PRO A 43 10.18 -2.33 -6.12
N LYS A 44 9.37 -3.18 -6.74
CA LYS A 44 9.58 -3.62 -8.14
C LYS A 44 9.36 -2.53 -9.18
N LEU A 45 8.70 -1.43 -8.79
CA LEU A 45 8.38 -0.31 -9.67
C LEU A 45 9.20 0.93 -9.29
N ARG A 46 10.49 0.75 -8.98
CA ARG A 46 11.41 1.83 -8.56
C ARG A 46 10.89 2.61 -7.35
N PHE A 47 10.29 1.91 -6.39
CA PHE A 47 9.73 2.48 -5.17
C PHE A 47 8.63 3.52 -5.42
N GLU A 48 7.86 3.34 -6.50
CA GLU A 48 6.66 4.15 -6.71
C GLU A 48 5.64 3.94 -5.60
N LYS A 49 4.93 5.03 -5.28
CA LYS A 49 3.86 5.05 -4.29
C LYS A 49 2.51 4.80 -4.96
N MET A 50 1.69 3.97 -4.33
CA MET A 50 0.34 3.67 -4.78
C MET A 50 -0.64 3.79 -3.62
N SER A 51 -1.74 4.50 -3.86
CA SER A 51 -2.88 4.58 -2.93
C SER A 51 -3.88 3.49 -3.28
N VAL A 52 -4.08 2.54 -2.35
CA VAL A 52 -5.07 1.47 -2.45
C VAL A 52 -6.26 1.82 -1.58
N LYS A 53 -7.45 1.88 -2.18
CA LYS A 53 -8.70 2.20 -1.50
C LYS A 53 -9.48 0.93 -1.18
N ILE A 54 -9.97 0.82 0.05
CA ILE A 54 -10.74 -0.32 0.55
C ILE A 54 -12.00 0.20 1.23
N GLY A 55 -13.14 -0.35 0.83
CA GLY A 55 -14.43 -0.09 1.47
C GLY A 55 -14.61 -0.91 2.74
N SER A 56 -13.93 -0.53 3.82
CA SER A 56 -14.01 -1.18 5.13
C SER A 56 -14.40 -0.19 6.21
N ALA A 57 -15.14 -0.65 7.23
CA ALA A 57 -15.46 0.16 8.41
C ALA A 57 -14.21 0.48 9.23
N GLU A 58 -13.34 -0.51 9.42
CA GLU A 58 -12.12 -0.41 10.23
C GLU A 58 -10.85 -0.59 9.40
N PRO A 59 -9.75 0.09 9.76
CA PRO A 59 -8.48 -0.09 9.10
C PRO A 59 -7.78 -1.36 9.60
N VAL A 60 -7.04 -2.02 8.71
CA VAL A 60 -6.26 -3.24 9.04
C VAL A 60 -4.96 -2.90 9.76
N VAL A 61 -4.46 -1.68 9.55
CA VAL A 61 -3.33 -1.10 10.30
C VAL A 61 -3.63 0.36 10.55
N THR A 62 -3.37 0.82 11.76
CA THR A 62 -3.58 2.22 12.17
C THR A 62 -2.36 3.08 11.85
N LEU A 63 -2.57 4.40 11.77
CA LEU A 63 -1.45 5.34 11.57
C LEU A 63 -0.46 5.27 12.75
N ASP A 64 -0.93 5.10 13.98
CA ASP A 64 -0.09 5.00 15.18
C ASP A 64 0.84 3.78 15.14
N GLU A 65 0.34 2.63 14.66
CA GLU A 65 1.16 1.42 14.45
C GLU A 65 2.21 1.62 13.36
N LEU A 66 1.88 2.37 12.31
CA LEU A 66 2.82 2.72 11.25
C LEU A 66 3.87 3.73 11.71
N GLU A 67 3.51 4.69 12.56
CA GLU A 67 4.48 5.64 13.13
C GLU A 67 5.46 4.94 14.08
N LYS A 68 5.01 3.93 14.83
CA LYS A 68 5.87 3.13 15.72
C LYS A 68 6.78 2.15 14.97
N ASN A 69 6.24 1.44 13.97
CA ASN A 69 6.96 0.39 13.26
C ASN A 69 7.62 0.87 11.95
N GLY A 70 7.30 2.08 11.50
CA GLY A 70 7.72 2.68 10.23
C GLY A 70 6.96 2.15 9.02
N ILE A 71 6.84 0.82 8.91
CA ILE A 71 6.21 0.13 7.77
C ILE A 71 5.40 -1.07 8.24
N ALA A 72 4.31 -1.37 7.53
CA ALA A 72 3.52 -2.59 7.73
C ALA A 72 3.43 -3.38 6.43
N THR A 73 3.53 -4.71 6.51
CA THR A 73 3.38 -5.57 5.33
C THR A 73 1.94 -6.07 5.25
N VAL A 74 1.25 -5.82 4.15
CA VAL A 74 -0.14 -6.26 3.95
C VAL A 74 -0.30 -7.01 2.63
N THR A 75 -1.28 -7.89 2.56
CA THR A 75 -1.76 -8.48 1.30
C THR A 75 -3.14 -7.95 1.01
N PHE A 76 -3.35 -7.50 -0.22
CA PHE A 76 -4.65 -7.03 -0.71
C PHE A 76 -5.37 -8.16 -1.43
N ASN A 77 -6.60 -8.46 -1.02
CA ASN A 77 -7.46 -9.42 -1.70
C ASN A 77 -8.20 -8.74 -2.85
N ASN A 78 -8.21 -9.42 -4.00
CA ASN A 78 -8.85 -8.94 -5.23
C ASN A 78 -8.40 -7.52 -5.64
N LEU A 79 -7.10 -7.24 -5.53
CA LEU A 79 -6.53 -5.95 -5.94
C LEU A 79 -6.77 -5.70 -7.44
N SER A 80 -7.53 -4.65 -7.73
CA SER A 80 -7.79 -4.16 -9.07
C SER A 80 -7.09 -2.83 -9.27
N ILE A 81 -6.11 -2.80 -10.18
CA ILE A 81 -5.47 -1.57 -10.65
C ILE A 81 -6.05 -1.22 -12.02
N LYS A 82 -6.61 -0.01 -12.13
CA LYS A 82 -7.18 0.48 -13.39
C LYS A 82 -6.60 1.85 -13.71
N PRO A 83 -6.18 2.09 -14.97
CA PRO A 83 -5.84 3.44 -15.40
C PRO A 83 -7.11 4.29 -15.41
N TRP A 84 -6.96 5.56 -15.08
CA TRP A 84 -8.01 6.56 -15.24
C TRP A 84 -7.44 7.80 -15.92
N GLY A 85 -8.31 8.49 -16.64
CA GLY A 85 -8.02 9.76 -17.27
C GLY A 85 -9.23 10.67 -17.12
N ARG A 86 -8.98 11.95 -16.86
CA ARG A 86 -10.00 13.01 -16.88
C ARG A 86 -9.46 14.18 -17.68
N ALA A 87 -10.26 14.63 -18.64
CA ALA A 87 -10.03 15.90 -19.31
C ALA A 87 -10.89 16.95 -18.63
N ASN A 88 -10.30 18.07 -18.22
CA ASN A 88 -11.00 19.23 -17.69
C ASN A 88 -10.55 20.47 -18.47
N GLY A 89 -11.28 20.76 -19.55
CA GLY A 89 -10.91 21.80 -20.51
C GLY A 89 -9.58 21.50 -21.20
N GLN A 90 -8.59 22.37 -21.01
CA GLN A 90 -7.25 22.23 -21.61
C GLN A 90 -6.33 21.25 -20.88
N PHE A 91 -6.70 20.77 -19.69
CA PHE A 91 -5.85 19.89 -18.89
C PHE A 91 -6.34 18.44 -18.97
N VAL A 92 -5.42 17.52 -19.21
CA VAL A 92 -5.65 16.08 -19.11
C VAL A 92 -4.88 15.55 -17.91
N SER A 93 -5.60 15.07 -16.91
CA SER A 93 -5.05 14.33 -15.79
C SER A 93 -5.23 12.84 -16.04
N TYR A 94 -4.19 12.05 -15.81
CA TYR A 94 -4.27 10.59 -15.91
C TYR A 94 -3.45 9.98 -14.79
N GLY A 95 -3.76 8.73 -14.45
CA GLY A 95 -3.05 8.02 -13.39
C GLY A 95 -3.60 6.62 -13.19
N LEU A 96 -3.19 6.01 -12.08
CA LEU A 96 -3.65 4.70 -11.65
C LEU A 96 -4.63 4.85 -10.48
N SER A 97 -5.67 4.04 -10.48
CA SER A 97 -6.55 3.83 -9.34
C SER A 97 -6.40 2.39 -8.90
N ALA A 98 -6.08 2.17 -7.62
CA ALA A 98 -6.01 0.86 -7.03
C ALA A 98 -7.12 0.69 -5.99
N THR A 99 -7.91 -0.37 -6.13
CA THR A 99 -9.00 -0.73 -5.22
C THR A 99 -8.88 -2.20 -4.85
N ALA A 100 -9.15 -2.54 -3.60
CA ALA A 100 -9.17 -3.92 -3.13
C ALA A 100 -10.41 -4.17 -2.27
N ASP A 101 -10.83 -5.44 -2.20
CA ASP A 101 -12.02 -5.81 -1.42
C ASP A 101 -11.68 -5.88 0.07
N SER A 102 -10.49 -6.38 0.41
CA SER A 102 -10.00 -6.40 1.79
C SER A 102 -8.47 -6.37 1.83
N ALA A 103 -7.91 -6.08 3.01
CA ALA A 103 -6.50 -6.23 3.29
C ALA A 103 -6.30 -7.19 4.46
N VAL A 104 -5.16 -7.87 4.49
CA VAL A 104 -4.72 -8.72 5.60
C VAL A 104 -3.33 -8.28 6.02
N LEU A 105 -3.16 -7.95 7.29
CA LEU A 105 -1.86 -7.62 7.86
C LEU A 105 -1.03 -8.91 7.96
N LEU A 106 0.14 -8.93 7.33
CA LEU A 106 1.15 -9.94 7.62
C LEU A 106 2.00 -9.42 8.77
N THR A 107 1.75 -9.96 9.96
CA THR A 107 2.67 -9.83 11.09
C THR A 107 3.97 -10.56 10.74
N LYS A 108 4.91 -9.87 10.09
CA LYS A 108 6.31 -10.28 10.22
C LYS A 108 6.71 -9.88 11.63
N GLN A 109 6.85 -10.89 12.50
CA GLN A 109 7.50 -10.71 13.79
C GLN A 109 8.75 -9.85 13.61
N PRO A 110 9.06 -8.93 14.54
CA PRO A 110 10.38 -8.34 14.54
C PRO A 110 11.38 -9.49 14.60
N THR A 111 12.35 -9.49 13.69
CA THR A 111 13.54 -10.34 13.80
C THR A 111 14.07 -10.26 15.23
N GLU A 112 13.84 -11.31 16.02
CA GLU A 112 14.61 -11.58 17.21
C GLU A 112 16.06 -11.71 16.75
N ASN A 113 16.89 -10.71 17.06
CA ASN A 113 18.33 -10.87 17.05
C ASN A 113 18.68 -11.72 18.28
N PRO A 114 19.18 -12.96 18.15
CA PRO A 114 19.74 -13.67 19.29
C PRO A 114 21.14 -13.10 19.53
N SER A 115 21.24 -11.97 20.24
CA SER A 115 22.52 -11.52 20.78
C SER A 115 22.89 -12.43 21.95
N ASN A 116 23.63 -13.49 21.61
CA ASN A 116 24.46 -14.28 22.50
C ASN A 116 25.26 -13.36 23.44
N HIS A 117 25.10 -13.54 24.75
CA HIS A 117 26.17 -13.30 25.71
C HIS A 117 26.04 -14.28 26.87
N SER A 118 26.45 -15.52 26.61
CA SER A 118 26.93 -16.42 27.65
C SER A 118 28.23 -15.83 28.20
N LYS A 119 28.15 -15.08 29.30
CA LYS A 119 29.36 -14.79 30.10
C LYS A 119 29.67 -16.03 30.93
N GLU A 120 30.47 -16.89 30.33
CA GLU A 120 31.37 -17.78 31.02
C GLU A 120 32.28 -16.94 31.92
N SER A 121 32.25 -17.19 33.23
CA SER A 121 33.33 -16.82 34.13
C SER A 121 33.43 -17.93 35.19
N ARG A 122 34.31 -18.87 34.85
CA ARG A 122 34.89 -19.87 35.75
C ARG A 122 35.79 -19.17 36.77
N ASN A 123 35.81 -19.76 37.98
CA ASN A 123 36.85 -19.82 39.01
C ASN A 123 37.75 -18.59 39.24
#